data_AF-A0A7S0UHH3-F1
#
_entry.id   AF-A0A7S0UHH3-F1
#
_cell.length_a   1.000
_cell.length_b   1.000
_cell.length_c   1.000
_cell.angle_alpha   90.00
_cell.angle_beta   90.00
_cell.angle_gamma   90.00
#
_symmetry.space_group_name_H-M   'P 1'
#
loop_
_entity.id
_entity.type
_entity.pdbx_description
1 polymer ?
#
loop_
_entity_poly.entity_id
_entity_poly.type
_entity_poly.pdbx_seq_one_letter_code
_entity_poly.pdbx_strand_id
1 'polypeptide(L)'
;MKPKEGNDEGHLIENALIKVPLDEASKAIKQGGKHIEKELTGVQAALASLTSLSPAKGGQAAALSELTRLQGRLQGLKRKLEAQHGAEEAALGRAHGRLSQLSEQQ
;
A
#
# COMPACT_ATOMS: atom_id res chain seq x y z
N MET A 1 0.16 7.26 50.17
CA MET A 1 -0.15 6.79 48.80
C MET A 1 0.76 7.57 47.86
N LYS A 2 1.82 6.95 47.34
CA LYS A 2 2.65 7.56 46.28
C LYS A 2 2.00 7.24 44.93
N PRO A 3 1.93 8.19 43.99
CA PRO A 3 1.21 7.98 42.74
C PRO A 3 1.95 6.99 41.83
N LYS A 4 1.18 6.15 41.13
CA LYS A 4 1.61 5.16 40.13
C LYS A 4 2.03 5.83 38.81
N GLU A 5 2.75 6.95 38.85
CA GLU A 5 3.04 7.76 37.65
C GLU A 5 3.95 7.03 36.64
N GLY A 6 4.81 6.11 37.09
CA GLY A 6 5.74 5.40 36.20
C GLY A 6 5.12 4.33 35.28
N ASN A 7 3.88 3.88 35.53
CA ASN A 7 3.26 2.83 34.72
C ASN A 7 2.50 3.38 33.51
N ASP A 8 1.94 4.58 33.61
CA ASP A 8 1.14 5.18 32.55
C ASP A 8 2.02 5.73 31.42
N GLU A 9 3.19 6.27 31.76
CA GLU A 9 4.15 6.81 30.80
C GLU A 9 4.77 5.70 29.92
N GLY A 10 5.09 4.55 30.51
CA GLY A 10 5.57 3.37 29.76
C GLY A 10 4.54 2.85 28.77
N HIS A 11 3.26 2.84 29.13
CA HIS A 11 2.17 2.44 28.22
C HIS A 11 1.95 3.44 27.09
N LEU A 12 2.09 4.75 27.36
CA LEU A 12 1.99 5.78 26.33
C LEU A 12 3.13 5.66 25.30
N ILE A 13 4.34 5.40 25.76
CA ILE A 13 5.52 5.21 24.91
C ILE A 13 5.38 3.94 24.06
N GLU A 14 5.04 2.81 24.67
CA GLU A 14 4.80 1.53 23.97
C GLU A 14 3.70 1.70 22.90
N ASN A 15 2.61 2.38 23.24
CA ASN A 15 1.52 2.62 22.31
C ASN A 15 1.98 3.49 21.13
N ALA A 16 2.70 4.57 21.41
CA ALA A 16 3.06 5.57 20.41
C ALA A 16 4.26 5.19 19.53
N LEU A 17 5.12 4.26 19.97
CA LEU A 17 6.31 3.82 19.24
C LEU A 17 6.20 2.40 18.65
N ILE A 18 5.34 1.55 19.22
CA ILE A 18 5.23 0.14 18.80
C ILE A 18 3.85 -0.15 18.23
N LYS A 19 2.78 0.07 19.01
CA LYS A 19 1.43 -0.35 18.61
C LYS A 19 0.89 0.45 17.43
N VAL A 20 0.96 1.78 17.49
CA VAL A 20 0.44 2.64 16.41
C VAL A 20 1.20 2.41 15.08
N PRO A 21 2.55 2.42 15.04
CA PRO A 21 3.27 2.14 13.80
C PRO A 21 3.00 0.74 13.23
N LEU A 22 2.88 -0.28 14.11
CA LEU A 22 2.54 -1.65 13.68
C LEU A 22 1.14 -1.74 13.07
N ASP A 23 0.16 -1.05 13.66
CA ASP A 23 -1.20 -0.98 13.14
C ASP A 23 -1.25 -0.24 11.79
N GLU A 24 -0.52 0.85 11.65
CA GLU A 24 -0.40 1.60 10.39
C GLU A 24 0.24 0.76 9.30
N ALA A 25 1.34 0.07 9.58
CA ALA A 25 1.99 -0.85 8.66
C ALA A 25 1.05 -2.00 8.26
N SER A 26 0.35 -2.60 9.23
CA SER A 26 -0.61 -3.67 8.97
C SER A 26 -1.76 -3.20 8.08
N LYS A 27 -2.26 -1.97 8.28
CA LYS A 27 -3.30 -1.37 7.43
C LYS A 27 -2.78 -1.11 6.02
N ALA A 28 -1.56 -0.60 5.87
CA ALA A 28 -0.94 -0.31 4.59
C ALA A 28 -0.75 -1.60 3.77
N ILE A 29 -0.21 -2.67 4.38
CA ILE A 29 -0.07 -3.99 3.74
C ILE A 29 -1.43 -4.51 3.25
N LYS A 30 -2.47 -4.45 4.10
CA LYS A 30 -3.83 -4.87 3.73
C LYS A 30 -4.41 -4.05 2.57
N GLN A 31 -4.19 -2.74 2.54
CA GLN A 31 -4.68 -1.87 1.47
C GLN A 31 -3.93 -2.12 0.15
N GLY A 32 -2.60 -2.26 0.20
CA GLY A 32 -1.78 -2.63 -0.95
C GLY A 32 -2.20 -3.97 -1.54
N GLY A 33 -2.41 -4.98 -0.69
CA GLY A 33 -2.93 -6.29 -1.10
C GLY A 33 -4.27 -6.19 -1.84
N LYS A 34 -5.24 -5.42 -1.31
CA LYS A 34 -6.54 -5.20 -1.97
C LYS A 34 -6.40 -4.51 -3.32
N HIS A 35 -5.48 -3.55 -3.46
CA HIS A 35 -5.22 -2.90 -4.74
C HIS A 35 -4.65 -3.86 -5.77
N ILE A 36 -3.71 -4.71 -5.36
CA ILE A 36 -3.10 -5.73 -6.22
C ILE A 36 -4.14 -6.76 -6.65
N GLU A 37 -4.89 -7.34 -5.71
CA GLU A 37 -5.92 -8.34 -5.99
C GLU A 37 -6.96 -7.83 -6.98
N LYS A 38 -7.48 -6.61 -6.77
CA LYS A 38 -8.46 -5.98 -7.67
C LYS A 38 -7.96 -5.86 -9.10
N GLU A 39 -6.70 -5.44 -9.27
CA GLU A 39 -6.14 -5.27 -10.60
C GLU A 39 -5.73 -6.62 -11.22
N LEU A 40 -5.30 -7.60 -10.43
CA LEU A 40 -5.04 -8.96 -10.88
C LEU A 40 -6.29 -9.62 -11.46
N THR A 41 -7.42 -9.55 -10.77
CA THR A 41 -8.72 -10.01 -11.30
C THR A 41 -9.06 -9.29 -12.61
N GLY A 42 -8.76 -7.99 -12.67
CA GLY A 42 -8.93 -7.19 -13.87
C GLY A 42 -8.08 -7.60 -15.07
N VAL A 43 -6.81 -7.93 -14.82
CA VAL A 43 -5.86 -8.41 -15.81
C VAL A 43 -6.30 -9.78 -16.33
N GLN A 44 -6.71 -10.68 -15.43
CA GLN A 44 -7.22 -12.00 -15.81
C GLN A 44 -8.45 -11.89 -16.71
N ALA A 45 -9.40 -11.01 -16.37
CA ALA A 45 -10.59 -10.77 -17.20
C ALA A 45 -10.25 -10.18 -18.58
N ALA A 46 -9.30 -9.24 -18.64
CA ALA A 46 -8.82 -8.67 -19.90
C ALA A 46 -8.11 -9.73 -20.77
N LEU A 47 -7.28 -10.58 -20.15
CA LEU A 47 -6.60 -11.66 -20.84
C LEU A 47 -7.59 -12.70 -21.41
N ALA A 48 -8.59 -13.09 -20.64
CA ALA A 48 -9.66 -13.97 -21.12
C ALA A 48 -10.40 -13.36 -22.32
N SER A 49 -10.68 -12.05 -22.25
CA SER A 49 -11.30 -11.31 -23.36
C SER A 49 -10.41 -11.35 -24.60
N LEU A 50 -9.11 -11.09 -24.47
CA LEU A 50 -8.13 -11.15 -25.56
C LEU A 50 -8.06 -12.53 -26.22
N THR A 51 -8.07 -13.61 -25.43
CA THR A 51 -8.03 -14.98 -25.95
C THR A 51 -9.28 -15.38 -26.74
N SER A 52 -10.39 -14.66 -26.56
CA SER A 52 -11.65 -14.89 -27.28
C SER A 52 -11.76 -14.14 -28.62
N LEU A 53 -10.81 -13.25 -28.93
CA LEU A 53 -10.86 -12.41 -30.12
C LEU A 53 -10.40 -13.16 -31.38
N SER A 54 -11.17 -13.01 -32.47
CA SER A 54 -10.82 -13.56 -33.78
C SER A 54 -9.65 -12.80 -34.42
N PRO A 55 -8.68 -13.47 -35.09
CA PRO A 55 -7.54 -12.82 -35.73
C PRO A 55 -7.89 -11.98 -36.98
N ALA A 56 -9.15 -11.93 -37.41
CA ALA A 56 -9.59 -11.05 -38.49
C ALA A 56 -9.39 -9.56 -38.15
N LYS A 57 -9.41 -8.67 -39.16
CA LYS A 57 -9.17 -7.21 -39.01
C LYS A 57 -9.95 -6.53 -37.86
N GLY A 58 -11.14 -7.01 -37.52
CA GLY A 58 -11.93 -6.51 -36.39
C GLY A 58 -11.39 -6.89 -35.00
N GLY A 59 -10.81 -8.09 -34.85
CA GLY A 59 -10.28 -8.53 -33.56
C GLY A 59 -8.89 -7.98 -33.24
N GLN A 60 -8.10 -7.58 -34.25
CA GLN A 60 -6.84 -6.85 -34.00
C GLN A 60 -7.09 -5.48 -33.35
N ALA A 61 -8.07 -4.71 -33.86
CA ALA A 61 -8.42 -3.41 -33.27
C ALA A 61 -9.01 -3.57 -31.86
N ALA A 62 -9.87 -4.57 -31.64
CA ALA A 62 -10.40 -4.89 -30.32
C ALA A 62 -9.30 -5.32 -29.34
N ALA A 63 -8.32 -6.12 -29.81
CA ALA A 63 -7.20 -6.57 -28.99
C ALA A 63 -6.31 -5.38 -28.58
N LEU A 64 -6.02 -4.47 -29.51
CA LEU A 64 -5.26 -3.26 -29.22
C LEU A 64 -5.97 -2.36 -28.20
N SER A 65 -7.29 -2.23 -28.31
CA SER A 65 -8.10 -1.48 -27.34
C SER A 65 -8.02 -2.11 -25.93
N GLU A 66 -8.16 -3.43 -25.83
CA GLU A 66 -8.05 -4.14 -24.55
C GLU A 66 -6.64 -4.06 -23.94
N LEU A 67 -5.59 -4.16 -24.76
CA LEU A 67 -4.20 -3.97 -24.31
C LEU A 67 -3.95 -2.55 -23.81
N THR A 68 -4.47 -1.54 -24.51
CA THR A 68 -4.37 -0.12 -24.09
C THR A 68 -5.07 0.10 -22.75
N ARG A 69 -6.27 -0.48 -22.59
CA ARG A 69 -7.01 -0.46 -21.33
C ARG A 69 -6.21 -1.14 -20.20
N LEU A 70 -5.63 -2.31 -20.47
CA LEU A 70 -4.81 -3.04 -19.51
C LEU A 70 -3.56 -2.23 -19.10
N GLN A 71 -2.87 -1.63 -20.05
CA GLN A 71 -1.74 -0.74 -19.80
C GLN A 71 -2.15 0.41 -18.86
N GLY A 72 -3.28 1.07 -19.12
CA GLY A 72 -3.79 2.15 -18.27
C GLY A 72 -4.08 1.69 -16.83
N ARG A 73 -4.64 0.49 -16.67
CA ARG A 73 -4.89 -0.10 -15.35
C ARG A 73 -3.61 -0.39 -14.59
N LEU A 74 -2.62 -1.00 -15.23
CA LEU A 74 -1.32 -1.31 -14.62
C LEU A 74 -0.55 -0.04 -14.24
N GLN A 75 -0.60 0.99 -15.08
CA GLN A 75 -0.04 2.30 -14.75
C GLN A 75 -0.77 2.94 -13.56
N GLY A 76 -2.10 2.78 -13.47
CA GLY A 76 -2.89 3.22 -12.32
C GLY A 76 -2.52 2.49 -11.03
N LEU A 77 -2.31 1.16 -11.10
CA LEU A 77 -1.83 0.37 -9.96
C LEU A 77 -0.45 0.84 -9.50
N LYS A 78 0.48 0.99 -10.45
CA LYS A 78 1.83 1.49 -10.18
C LYS A 78 1.78 2.81 -9.39
N ARG A 79 1.02 3.80 -9.87
CA ARG A 79 0.88 5.09 -9.17
C ARG A 79 0.31 4.96 -7.76
N LYS A 80 -0.66 4.06 -7.53
CA LYS A 80 -1.22 3.81 -6.19
C LYS A 80 -0.19 3.21 -5.25
N LEU A 81 0.57 2.22 -5.73
CA LEU A 81 1.62 1.57 -4.95
C LEU A 81 2.78 2.53 -4.65
N GLU A 82 3.19 3.36 -5.62
CA GLU A 82 4.20 4.40 -5.41
C GLU A 82 3.74 5.44 -4.38
N ALA A 83 2.49 5.91 -4.45
CA ALA A 83 1.94 6.83 -3.46
C ALA A 83 1.86 6.21 -2.07
N GLN A 84 1.47 4.93 -1.97
CA GLN A 84 1.46 4.20 -0.71
C GLN A 84 2.87 4.05 -0.13
N HIS A 85 3.85 3.65 -0.95
CA HIS A 85 5.23 3.53 -0.54
C HIS A 85 5.79 4.87 -0.04
N GLY A 86 5.52 5.98 -0.74
CA GLY A 86 5.91 7.32 -0.27
C GLY A 86 5.29 7.70 1.07
N ALA A 87 4.06 7.29 1.34
CA ALA A 87 3.41 7.50 2.64
C ALA A 87 4.04 6.64 3.76
N GLU A 88 4.41 5.40 3.44
CA GLU A 88 5.12 4.48 4.36
C GLU A 88 6.52 5.03 4.71
N GLU A 89 7.29 5.47 3.72
CA GLU A 89 8.61 6.09 3.94
C GLU A 89 8.51 7.35 4.80
N ALA A 90 7.51 8.20 4.55
CA ALA A 90 7.29 9.40 5.36
C ALA A 90 6.91 9.04 6.82
N ALA A 91 6.12 7.98 7.03
CA ALA A 91 5.78 7.49 8.36
C ALA A 91 7.00 6.92 9.08
N LEU A 92 7.82 6.13 8.38
CA LEU A 92 9.07 5.59 8.89
C LEU A 92 10.05 6.70 9.28
N GLY A 93 10.22 7.72 8.44
CA GLY A 93 11.06 8.88 8.73
C GLY A 93 10.62 9.62 10.00
N ARG A 94 9.30 9.79 10.20
CA ARG A 94 8.75 10.37 11.46
C ARG A 94 9.03 9.48 12.66
N ALA A 95 8.88 8.17 12.53
CA ALA A 95 9.16 7.22 13.61
C ALA A 95 10.63 7.24 14.01
N HIS A 96 11.54 7.22 13.03
CA HIS A 96 12.98 7.35 13.28
C HIS A 96 13.33 8.69 13.93
N GLY A 97 12.79 9.82 13.45
CA GLY A 97 13.03 11.12 14.07
C GLY A 97 12.60 11.18 15.54
N ARG A 98 11.44 10.58 15.87
CA ARG A 98 10.98 10.48 17.26
C ARG A 98 11.90 9.61 18.12
N LEU A 99 12.37 8.48 17.60
CA LEU A 99 13.33 7.61 18.29
C LEU A 99 14.66 8.32 18.55
N SER A 100 15.19 9.05 17.56
CA SER A 100 16.42 9.83 17.71
C SER A 100 16.28 10.90 18.80
N GLN A 101 15.18 11.66 18.80
CA GLN A 101 14.91 12.66 19.84
C GLN A 101 14.82 12.04 21.24
N LEU A 102 14.20 10.88 21.38
CA LEU A 102 14.12 10.17 22.66
C LEU A 102 15.49 9.62 23.10
N SER A 103 16.33 9.20 22.16
CA SER A 103 17.68 8.72 22.46
C SER A 103 18.65 9.83 22.88
N GLU A 104 18.44 11.06 22.41
CA GLU A 104 19.23 12.23 22.78
C GLU A 104 18.83 12.84 24.14
N GLN A 105 17.67 12.44 24.69
CA GLN A 105 17.14 12.92 25.98
C GLN A 105 17.43 11.98 27.17
N GLN A 106 18.17 10.88 26.94
CA GLN A 106 18.64 9.94 27.97
C GLN A 106 20.12 10.13 28.27
#